data_AF-B6K280-F1
#
_entry.id   AF-B6K280-F1
#
_cell.length_a   1.000
_cell.length_b   1.000
_cell.length_c   1.000
_cell.angle_alpha   90.00
_cell.angle_beta   90.00
_cell.angle_gamma   90.00
#
_symmetry.space_group_name_H-M   'P 1'
#
loop_
_entity.id
_entity.type
_entity.pdbx_description
1 polymer ?
#
loop_
_entity_poly.entity_id
_entity_poly.type
_entity_poly.pdbx_seq_one_letter_code
_entity_poly.pdbx_strand_id
1 'polypeptide(L)'
;MEEEKDGITVERYLKEQRELERQARLAMPYNFDKCTYDMGYIKQPLYACLTCKQNGTQNAVCYSCSICCHSTHELVELFDKRNFTCDCGTERMGQGAVCTLRKASSTAAPDNQYNHNFEGHFCTCDKFYDPTKEEGTMYQCLICEDWFHEECIAASCIFPDPDSFELFLCQSCVKANLKYLFHEVSEYEGGPVFLPEDFYGTLCQCERCLPARQKDMPMLAAEEDIYKPPEDEELPDEDSDEEQVDTETVDSIVTQTMDETMKLIDKLPRVQAIEGVHAYAALKDDLLSFLKPFASSNKVVTKEDVASFFAERMRDRSK
;
A
#
# COMPACT_ATOMS: atom_id res chain seq x y z
N MET A 1 10.18 -0.33 -48.65
CA MET A 1 9.57 -0.02 -47.35
C MET A 1 10.54 -0.56 -46.32
N GLU A 2 11.35 0.32 -45.76
CA GLU A 2 12.23 0.00 -44.65
C GLU A 2 11.36 0.01 -43.39
N GLU A 3 11.38 -1.09 -42.63
CA GLU A 3 10.80 -1.15 -41.29
C GLU A 3 11.71 -0.36 -40.35
N GLU A 4 11.20 0.74 -39.79
CA GLU A 4 11.85 1.46 -38.70
C GLU A 4 12.01 0.50 -37.50
N LYS A 5 13.26 0.24 -37.13
CA LYS A 5 13.58 -0.43 -35.87
C LYS A 5 13.33 0.56 -34.73
N ASP A 6 12.28 0.31 -33.96
CA ASP A 6 11.95 1.05 -32.75
C ASP A 6 13.00 0.74 -31.66
N GLY A 7 14.04 1.57 -31.62
CA GLY A 7 15.10 1.51 -30.61
C GLY A 7 14.91 2.59 -29.56
N ILE A 8 14.79 2.22 -28.29
CA ILE A 8 14.87 3.16 -27.17
C ILE A 8 16.34 3.46 -26.88
N THR A 9 16.69 4.74 -26.71
CA THR A 9 18.03 5.13 -26.26
C THR A 9 18.15 4.87 -24.76
N VAL A 10 19.33 4.46 -24.30
CA VAL A 10 19.60 4.16 -22.88
C VAL A 10 19.25 5.37 -21.98
N GLU A 11 19.55 6.58 -22.45
CA GLU A 11 19.20 7.83 -21.77
C GLU A 11 17.69 8.04 -21.64
N ARG A 12 16.90 7.73 -22.70
CA ARG A 12 15.43 7.80 -22.65
C ARG A 12 14.87 6.79 -21.67
N TYR A 13 15.42 5.58 -21.64
CA TYR A 13 14.99 4.52 -20.74
C TYR A 13 15.31 4.83 -19.26
N LEU A 14 16.53 5.30 -18.95
CA LEU A 14 16.90 5.70 -17.58
C LEU A 14 16.04 6.87 -17.08
N LYS A 15 15.74 7.82 -17.96
CA LYS A 15 14.84 8.94 -17.63
C LYS A 15 13.41 8.45 -17.38
N GLU A 16 12.88 7.56 -18.23
CA GLU A 16 11.56 6.94 -18.04
C GLU A 16 11.50 6.13 -16.73
N GLN A 17 12.55 5.36 -16.40
CA GLN A 17 12.62 4.57 -15.18
C GLN A 17 12.71 5.43 -13.92
N ARG A 18 13.57 6.46 -13.91
CA ARG A 18 13.63 7.42 -12.79
C ARG A 18 12.31 8.16 -12.61
N GLU A 19 11.64 8.52 -13.70
CA GLU A 19 10.34 9.18 -13.64
C GLU A 19 9.27 8.25 -13.07
N LEU A 20 9.27 6.96 -13.44
CA LEU A 20 8.38 5.96 -12.84
C LEU A 20 8.67 5.76 -11.35
N GLU A 21 9.93 5.67 -10.96
CA GLU A 21 10.34 5.57 -9.56
C GLU A 21 9.94 6.81 -8.76
N ARG A 22 10.09 8.01 -9.35
CA ARG A 22 9.65 9.28 -8.76
C ARG A 22 8.13 9.31 -8.60
N GLN A 23 7.37 8.93 -9.62
CA GLN A 23 5.91 8.85 -9.54
C GLN A 23 5.46 7.83 -8.50
N ALA A 24 6.13 6.69 -8.40
CA ALA A 24 5.86 5.68 -7.38
C ALA A 24 6.13 6.24 -5.97
N ARG A 25 7.22 6.96 -5.75
CA ARG A 25 7.54 7.61 -4.46
C ARG A 25 6.58 8.75 -4.11
N LEU A 26 6.12 9.51 -5.10
CA LEU A 26 5.10 10.55 -4.88
C LEU A 26 3.74 9.96 -4.51
N ALA A 27 3.37 8.83 -5.13
CA ALA A 27 2.15 8.12 -4.79
C ALA A 27 2.25 7.37 -3.45
N MET A 28 3.45 6.95 -3.07
CA MET A 28 3.74 6.16 -1.86
C MET A 28 4.90 6.79 -1.08
N PRO A 29 4.65 7.87 -0.32
CA PRO A 29 5.70 8.68 0.30
C PRO A 29 6.27 8.11 1.61
N TYR A 30 5.66 7.05 2.15
CA TYR A 30 6.02 6.49 3.44
C TYR A 30 6.85 5.21 3.31
N ASN A 31 7.75 5.02 4.28
CA ASN A 31 8.53 3.79 4.39
C ASN A 31 7.61 2.59 4.66
N PHE A 32 7.85 1.50 3.93
CA PHE A 32 7.10 0.26 3.98
C PHE A 32 7.89 -0.93 4.56
N ASP A 33 8.95 -0.69 5.32
CA ASP A 33 9.81 -1.72 5.92
C ASP A 33 9.19 -2.45 7.14
N LYS A 34 8.12 -1.91 7.73
CA LYS A 34 7.56 -2.42 8.99
C LYS A 34 6.05 -2.66 8.95
N CYS A 35 5.65 -3.88 9.23
CA CYS A 35 4.24 -4.23 9.46
C CYS A 35 3.73 -3.71 10.81
N THR A 36 2.49 -3.23 10.86
CA THR A 36 1.89 -2.64 12.07
C THR A 36 1.24 -3.67 13.00
N TYR A 37 1.28 -4.96 12.70
CA TYR A 37 0.67 -6.02 13.55
C TYR A 37 1.09 -5.88 15.02
N ASP A 38 2.38 -5.73 15.29
CA ASP A 38 2.92 -5.66 16.66
C ASP A 38 2.63 -4.33 17.36
N MET A 39 2.06 -3.35 16.66
CA MET A 39 1.56 -2.10 17.24
C MET A 39 0.17 -2.27 17.85
N GLY A 40 -0.51 -3.39 17.57
CA GLY A 40 -1.83 -3.69 18.08
C GLY A 40 -2.93 -2.83 17.45
N TYR A 41 -3.90 -2.43 18.27
CA TYR A 41 -5.08 -1.70 17.82
C TYR A 41 -4.79 -0.21 17.68
N ILE A 42 -4.50 0.20 16.46
CA ILE A 42 -4.26 1.61 16.09
C ILE A 42 -5.23 2.05 15.00
N LYS A 43 -5.32 3.36 14.77
CA LYS A 43 -5.98 3.93 13.59
C LYS A 43 -4.94 4.10 12.49
N GLN A 44 -5.17 3.50 11.32
CA GLN A 44 -4.19 3.45 10.23
C GLN A 44 -4.87 3.21 8.88
N PRO A 45 -4.22 3.56 7.75
CA PRO A 45 -4.68 3.18 6.42
C PRO A 45 -4.62 1.66 6.24
N LEU A 46 -5.71 1.08 5.75
CA LEU A 46 -5.86 -0.35 5.53
C LEU A 46 -6.29 -0.69 4.11
N TYR A 47 -5.96 -1.91 3.69
CA TYR A 47 -6.30 -2.47 2.39
C TYR A 47 -6.91 -3.86 2.58
N ALA A 48 -8.14 -4.07 2.13
CA ALA A 48 -8.73 -5.40 2.08
C ALA A 48 -8.10 -6.21 0.94
N CYS A 49 -7.65 -7.43 1.22
CA CYS A 49 -7.12 -8.30 0.17
C CYS A 49 -8.18 -9.30 -0.29
N LEU A 50 -8.73 -9.05 -1.49
CA LEU A 50 -9.76 -9.89 -2.09
C LEU A 50 -9.18 -11.24 -2.54
N THR A 51 -7.91 -11.28 -2.94
CA THR A 51 -7.21 -12.52 -3.29
C THR A 51 -6.99 -13.45 -2.08
N CYS A 52 -6.73 -12.91 -0.89
CA CYS A 52 -6.43 -13.69 0.31
C CYS A 52 -7.66 -14.02 1.17
N LYS A 53 -8.88 -13.72 0.69
CA LYS A 53 -10.15 -14.00 1.35
C LYS A 53 -10.50 -15.51 1.36
N GLN A 54 -9.66 -16.35 1.98
CA GLN A 54 -9.88 -17.80 2.01
C GLN A 54 -11.21 -18.13 2.72
N ASN A 55 -12.02 -18.98 2.09
CA ASN A 55 -13.36 -19.38 2.58
C ASN A 55 -14.30 -18.20 2.88
N GLY A 56 -14.12 -17.05 2.21
CA GLY A 56 -14.94 -15.86 2.45
C GLY A 56 -14.53 -15.07 3.70
N THR A 57 -13.40 -15.41 4.34
CA THR A 57 -12.91 -14.71 5.53
C THR A 57 -12.36 -13.33 5.15
N GLN A 58 -13.09 -12.28 5.51
CA GLN A 58 -12.65 -10.89 5.32
C GLN A 58 -11.32 -10.64 6.03
N ASN A 59 -10.46 -9.79 5.47
CA ASN A 59 -9.14 -9.50 6.03
C ASN A 59 -8.74 -8.07 5.63
N ALA A 60 -7.80 -7.47 6.35
CA ALA A 60 -7.14 -6.27 5.87
C ALA A 60 -5.67 -6.20 6.27
N VAL A 61 -4.87 -5.57 5.42
CA VAL A 61 -3.43 -5.38 5.64
C VAL A 61 -3.10 -3.91 5.76
N CYS A 62 -2.08 -3.61 6.55
CA CYS A 62 -1.54 -2.26 6.67
C CYS A 62 -0.83 -1.83 5.37
N TYR A 63 -0.62 -0.52 5.24
CA TYR A 63 0.13 0.11 4.16
C TYR A 63 1.42 -0.65 3.75
N SER A 64 2.31 -0.94 4.69
CA SER A 64 3.57 -1.61 4.36
C SER A 64 3.38 -3.03 3.78
N CYS A 65 2.35 -3.74 4.24
CA CYS A 65 2.04 -5.08 3.75
C CYS A 65 1.33 -5.07 2.40
N SER A 66 0.53 -4.03 2.08
CA SER A 66 -0.08 -3.90 0.75
C SER A 66 0.99 -3.86 -0.33
N ILE A 67 2.15 -3.27 -0.02
CA ILE A 67 3.30 -3.14 -0.94
C ILE A 67 4.20 -4.38 -0.87
N CYS A 68 4.69 -4.78 0.30
CA CYS A 68 5.72 -5.82 0.39
C CYS A 68 5.20 -7.26 0.27
N CYS A 69 3.94 -7.50 0.61
CA CYS A 69 3.38 -8.85 0.68
C CYS A 69 2.25 -9.07 -0.33
N HIS A 70 1.56 -8.00 -0.72
CA HIS A 70 0.32 -8.06 -1.49
C HIS A 70 0.34 -7.21 -2.77
N SER A 71 1.51 -6.80 -3.25
CA SER A 71 1.65 -5.93 -4.44
C SER A 71 1.07 -6.52 -5.73
N THR A 72 0.94 -7.84 -5.81
CA THR A 72 0.37 -8.54 -6.97
C THR A 72 -1.06 -9.03 -6.73
N HIS A 73 -1.64 -8.73 -5.57
CA HIS A 73 -2.99 -9.15 -5.22
C HIS A 73 -4.02 -8.07 -5.57
N GLU A 74 -5.27 -8.49 -5.67
CA GLU A 74 -6.40 -7.57 -5.77
C GLU A 74 -6.68 -6.98 -4.39
N LEU A 75 -6.47 -5.67 -4.27
CA LEU A 75 -6.64 -4.90 -3.05
C LEU A 75 -7.74 -3.86 -3.22
N VAL A 76 -8.51 -3.65 -2.16
CA VAL A 76 -9.44 -2.51 -2.04
C VAL A 76 -8.97 -1.64 -0.90
N GLU A 77 -8.76 -0.35 -1.16
CA GLU A 77 -8.42 0.64 -0.15
C GLU A 77 -9.61 0.88 0.78
N LEU A 78 -9.37 0.77 2.08
CA LEU A 78 -10.38 0.99 3.13
C LEU A 78 -10.19 2.35 3.82
N PHE A 79 -9.21 3.14 3.37
CA PHE A 79 -8.76 4.37 4.01
C PHE A 79 -8.38 4.09 5.48
N ASP A 80 -8.47 5.12 6.32
CA ASP A 80 -8.17 4.98 7.74
C ASP A 80 -9.28 4.23 8.47
N LYS A 81 -8.89 3.16 9.17
CA LYS A 81 -9.78 2.41 10.07
C LYS A 81 -9.21 2.42 11.48
N ARG A 82 -10.07 2.67 12.48
CA ARG A 82 -9.72 2.68 13.90
C ARG A 82 -9.69 1.28 14.50
N ASN A 83 -8.95 1.15 15.61
CA ASN A 83 -8.92 -0.04 16.45
C ASN A 83 -8.74 -1.35 15.63
N PHE A 84 -7.75 -1.35 14.72
CA PHE A 84 -7.53 -2.47 13.83
C PHE A 84 -6.06 -2.89 13.81
N THR A 85 -5.84 -4.20 13.94
CA THR A 85 -4.53 -4.83 13.82
C THR A 85 -4.40 -5.50 12.45
N CYS A 86 -3.30 -5.27 11.73
CA CYS A 86 -3.04 -5.86 10.41
C CYS A 86 -3.22 -7.39 10.41
N ASP A 87 -3.87 -7.97 9.38
CA ASP A 87 -4.08 -9.42 9.27
C ASP A 87 -2.99 -10.14 8.45
N CYS A 88 -1.98 -9.44 7.93
CA CYS A 88 -0.96 -10.06 7.09
C CYS A 88 -0.20 -11.15 7.86
N GLY A 89 -0.19 -12.37 7.33
CA GLY A 89 0.45 -13.53 7.96
C GLY A 89 -0.35 -14.16 9.10
N THR A 90 -1.63 -13.81 9.27
CA THR A 90 -2.54 -14.51 10.19
C THR A 90 -3.32 -15.62 9.49
N GLU A 91 -4.01 -16.46 10.27
CA GLU A 91 -4.91 -17.49 9.75
C GLU A 91 -6.04 -16.96 8.86
N ARG A 92 -6.38 -15.66 8.92
CA ARG A 92 -7.36 -15.05 8.02
C ARG A 92 -6.89 -15.00 6.57
N MET A 93 -5.57 -15.04 6.35
CA MET A 93 -4.94 -15.10 5.03
C MET A 93 -4.73 -16.54 4.53
N GLY A 94 -5.15 -17.54 5.32
CA GLY A 94 -4.99 -18.95 5.02
C GLY A 94 -3.98 -19.68 5.87
N GLN A 95 -4.05 -21.01 5.82
CA GLN A 95 -3.19 -21.87 6.63
C GLN A 95 -1.71 -21.72 6.23
N GLY A 96 -0.87 -21.39 7.21
CA GLY A 96 0.58 -21.22 7.00
C GLY A 96 0.96 -19.90 6.35
N ALA A 97 0.06 -18.91 6.31
CA ALA A 97 0.41 -17.56 5.87
C ALA A 97 1.52 -16.96 6.75
N VAL A 98 2.49 -16.32 6.11
CA VAL A 98 3.64 -15.68 6.76
C VAL A 98 3.78 -14.28 6.19
N CYS A 99 3.92 -13.29 7.07
CA CYS A 99 4.22 -11.92 6.66
C CYS A 99 5.72 -11.80 6.33
N THR A 100 6.07 -11.27 5.14
CA THR A 100 7.47 -11.09 4.74
C THR A 100 8.22 -10.13 5.66
N LEU A 101 7.57 -9.05 6.10
CA LEU A 101 8.18 -8.03 6.96
C LEU A 101 8.45 -8.54 8.38
N ARG A 102 7.53 -9.33 8.94
CA ARG A 102 7.67 -9.91 10.29
C ARG A 102 8.39 -11.25 10.31
N LYS A 103 8.47 -11.92 9.15
CA LYS A 103 9.03 -13.27 8.96
C LYS A 103 8.40 -14.32 9.88
N ALA A 104 7.12 -14.13 10.21
CA ALA A 104 6.38 -14.97 11.14
C ALA A 104 4.93 -15.16 10.70
N SER A 105 4.36 -16.29 11.11
CA SER A 105 2.91 -16.49 11.16
C SER A 105 2.38 -15.98 12.50
N SER A 106 1.14 -15.52 12.56
CA SER A 106 0.55 -14.95 13.77
C SER A 106 -0.93 -15.28 13.88
N THR A 107 -1.52 -14.94 15.03
CA THR A 107 -2.95 -15.15 15.25
C THR A 107 -3.75 -13.94 14.80
N ALA A 108 -4.97 -14.15 14.32
CA ALA A 108 -5.89 -13.07 14.03
C ALA A 108 -6.23 -12.29 15.31
N ALA A 109 -6.25 -10.96 15.22
CA ALA A 109 -6.64 -10.14 16.37
C ALA A 109 -8.15 -10.30 16.62
N PRO A 110 -8.58 -10.70 17.84
CA PRO A 110 -9.97 -11.10 18.09
C PRO A 110 -10.97 -9.94 17.99
N ASP A 111 -10.55 -8.73 18.35
CA ASP A 111 -11.41 -7.54 18.37
C ASP A 111 -11.41 -6.74 17.05
N ASN A 112 -10.77 -7.23 15.99
CA ASN A 112 -10.89 -6.63 14.67
C ASN A 112 -12.35 -6.69 14.20
N GLN A 113 -12.87 -5.57 13.71
CA GLN A 113 -14.22 -5.48 13.19
C GLN A 113 -14.20 -5.38 11.66
N TYR A 114 -15.09 -6.14 11.03
CA TYR A 114 -15.21 -6.22 9.57
C TYR A 114 -16.65 -5.90 9.19
N ASN A 115 -16.82 -4.99 8.24
CA ASN A 115 -18.09 -4.70 7.59
C ASN A 115 -17.98 -5.03 6.09
N HIS A 116 -18.99 -4.75 5.29
CA HIS A 116 -18.96 -5.03 3.85
C HIS A 116 -17.87 -4.30 3.04
N ASN A 117 -17.22 -3.26 3.60
CA ASN A 117 -16.08 -2.57 2.93
C ASN A 117 -14.92 -3.53 2.68
N PHE A 118 -14.73 -4.51 3.58
CA PHE A 118 -13.71 -5.54 3.45
C PHE A 118 -14.01 -6.58 2.35
N GLU A 119 -15.15 -6.44 1.67
CA GLU A 119 -15.51 -7.18 0.45
C GLU A 119 -15.50 -6.29 -0.79
N GLY A 120 -15.13 -5.02 -0.65
CA GLY A 120 -15.18 -4.02 -1.71
C GLY A 120 -16.52 -3.32 -1.87
N HIS A 121 -17.48 -3.54 -0.95
CA HIS A 121 -18.79 -2.90 -1.01
C HIS A 121 -18.90 -1.74 -0.04
N PHE A 122 -19.48 -0.63 -0.49
CA PHE A 122 -19.60 0.60 0.30
C PHE A 122 -21.00 1.17 0.20
N CYS A 123 -21.34 2.03 1.16
CA CYS A 123 -22.61 2.73 1.29
C CYS A 123 -23.78 1.77 1.53
N THR A 124 -24.90 2.29 2.02
CA THR A 124 -26.13 1.50 2.19
C THR A 124 -26.70 0.93 0.88
N CYS A 125 -26.22 1.36 -0.29
CA CYS A 125 -26.59 0.80 -1.58
C CYS A 125 -25.81 -0.50 -1.91
N ASP A 126 -24.79 -0.83 -1.12
CA ASP A 126 -24.01 -2.07 -1.21
C ASP A 126 -23.39 -2.30 -2.58
N LYS A 127 -22.97 -1.21 -3.25
CA LYS A 127 -22.31 -1.28 -4.55
C LYS A 127 -20.83 -1.59 -4.35
N PHE A 128 -20.29 -2.41 -5.25
CA PHE A 128 -18.85 -2.64 -5.32
C PHE A 128 -18.17 -1.34 -5.77
N TYR A 129 -17.19 -0.88 -5.00
CA TYR A 129 -16.44 0.32 -5.28
C TYR A 129 -15.34 0.04 -6.30
N ASP A 130 -15.34 0.82 -7.37
CA ASP A 130 -14.31 0.79 -8.40
C ASP A 130 -13.77 2.22 -8.54
N PRO A 131 -12.53 2.49 -8.08
CA PRO A 131 -11.97 3.85 -8.08
C PRO A 131 -11.82 4.43 -9.49
N THR A 132 -11.89 3.59 -10.55
CA THR A 132 -11.81 4.05 -11.94
C THR A 132 -13.15 4.46 -12.53
N LYS A 133 -14.25 4.08 -11.87
CA LYS A 133 -15.63 4.35 -12.33
C LYS A 133 -16.41 5.24 -11.37
N GLU A 134 -15.97 5.39 -10.13
CA GLU A 134 -16.63 6.24 -9.16
C GLU A 134 -16.39 7.71 -9.49
N GLU A 135 -17.46 8.40 -9.91
CA GLU A 135 -17.41 9.83 -10.28
C GLU A 135 -18.04 10.72 -9.21
N GLY A 136 -18.77 10.14 -8.24
CA GLY A 136 -19.51 10.88 -7.21
C GLY A 136 -18.70 11.12 -5.94
N THR A 137 -19.02 12.21 -5.23
CA THR A 137 -18.44 12.50 -3.91
C THR A 137 -18.99 11.50 -2.89
N MET A 138 -18.09 10.94 -2.08
CA MET A 138 -18.45 10.07 -0.96
C MET A 138 -18.00 10.69 0.37
N TYR A 139 -18.79 10.47 1.42
CA TYR A 139 -18.50 10.96 2.76
C TYR A 139 -18.36 9.79 3.74
N GLN A 140 -17.27 9.79 4.51
CA GLN A 140 -17.03 8.78 5.53
C GLN A 140 -17.79 9.11 6.82
N CYS A 141 -18.53 8.14 7.36
CA CYS A 141 -19.17 8.29 8.67
C CYS A 141 -18.13 8.20 9.79
N LEU A 142 -18.04 9.21 10.66
CA LEU A 142 -17.08 9.26 11.76
C LEU A 142 -17.20 8.08 12.76
N ILE A 143 -18.40 7.50 12.92
CA ILE A 143 -18.63 6.41 13.90
C ILE A 143 -18.32 5.03 13.32
N CYS A 144 -18.84 4.70 12.13
CA CYS A 144 -18.70 3.35 11.56
C CYS A 144 -17.60 3.22 10.50
N GLU A 145 -17.00 4.34 10.08
CA GLU A 145 -15.95 4.40 9.06
C GLU A 145 -16.35 3.74 7.72
N ASP A 146 -17.64 3.73 7.44
CA ASP A 146 -18.18 3.34 6.14
C ASP A 146 -18.39 4.61 5.29
N TRP A 147 -18.33 4.46 3.97
CA TRP A 147 -18.40 5.55 3.01
C TRP A 147 -19.77 5.59 2.33
N PHE A 148 -20.32 6.78 2.18
CA PHE A 148 -21.68 6.98 1.68
C PHE A 148 -21.66 7.92 0.49
N HIS A 149 -22.28 7.51 -0.63
CA HIS A 149 -22.44 8.37 -1.80
C HIS A 149 -23.33 9.56 -1.46
N GLU A 150 -22.97 10.75 -1.95
CA GLU A 150 -23.75 11.98 -1.77
C GLU A 150 -25.22 11.77 -2.15
N GLU A 151 -25.52 11.13 -3.27
CA GLU A 151 -26.89 10.90 -3.73
C GLU A 151 -27.66 9.96 -2.80
N CYS A 152 -26.98 9.00 -2.18
CA CYS A 152 -27.59 8.10 -1.20
C CYS A 152 -27.90 8.83 0.11
N ILE A 153 -27.07 9.81 0.50
CA ILE A 153 -27.32 10.68 1.66
C ILE A 153 -28.48 11.62 1.35
N ALA A 154 -28.41 12.33 0.22
CA ALA A 154 -29.40 13.31 -0.24
C ALA A 154 -30.78 12.70 -0.52
N ALA A 155 -30.86 11.39 -0.77
CA ALA A 155 -32.14 10.68 -0.84
C ALA A 155 -32.91 10.67 0.50
N SER A 156 -32.22 10.92 1.62
CA SER A 156 -32.78 10.82 2.98
C SER A 156 -32.87 12.15 3.74
N CYS A 157 -32.24 13.23 3.25
CA CYS A 157 -32.21 14.54 3.90
C CYS A 157 -31.98 15.68 2.92
N ILE A 158 -32.14 16.92 3.39
CA ILE A 158 -31.60 18.09 2.68
C ILE A 158 -30.09 18.05 2.85
N PHE A 159 -29.36 17.94 1.75
CA PHE A 159 -27.91 17.96 1.77
C PHE A 159 -27.42 19.41 1.98
N PRO A 160 -26.60 19.69 3.00
CA PRO A 160 -26.07 21.03 3.24
C PRO A 160 -25.01 21.40 2.18
N ASP A 161 -24.57 22.66 2.19
CA ASP A 161 -23.42 23.09 1.39
C ASP A 161 -22.19 22.26 1.79
N PRO A 162 -21.48 21.58 0.86
CA PRO A 162 -20.27 20.80 1.16
C PRO A 162 -19.21 21.57 1.96
N ASP A 163 -19.12 22.89 1.77
CA ASP A 163 -18.14 23.74 2.48
C ASP A 163 -18.60 24.13 3.90
N SER A 164 -19.79 23.70 4.34
CA SER A 164 -20.38 24.07 5.64
C SER A 164 -20.18 23.05 6.75
N PHE A 165 -19.60 21.88 6.43
CA PHE A 165 -19.34 20.82 7.40
C PHE A 165 -18.01 20.12 7.10
N GLU A 166 -17.40 19.56 8.13
CA GLU A 166 -16.14 18.82 8.02
C GLU A 166 -16.35 17.31 8.18
N LEU A 167 -17.32 16.92 9.03
CA LEU A 167 -17.54 15.52 9.38
C LEU A 167 -18.99 15.11 9.18
N PHE A 168 -19.17 13.83 8.88
CA PHE A 168 -20.46 13.24 8.58
C PHE A 168 -20.77 12.09 9.54
N LEU A 169 -22.05 11.98 9.94
CA LEU A 169 -22.59 10.86 10.70
C LEU A 169 -23.79 10.28 9.97
N CYS A 170 -23.70 9.00 9.58
CA CYS A 170 -24.82 8.34 8.91
C CYS A 170 -26.02 8.17 9.85
N GLN A 171 -27.22 8.13 9.27
CA GLN A 171 -28.48 8.03 10.02
C GLN A 171 -28.52 6.85 10.99
N SER A 172 -27.99 5.69 10.58
CA SER A 172 -27.92 4.48 11.43
C SER A 172 -27.09 4.73 12.69
N CYS A 173 -25.93 5.38 12.55
CA CYS A 173 -25.07 5.70 13.67
C CYS A 173 -25.66 6.77 14.56
N VAL A 174 -26.30 7.80 13.99
CA VAL A 174 -26.99 8.84 14.77
C VAL A 174 -28.09 8.21 15.62
N LYS A 175 -28.97 7.41 15.01
CA LYS A 175 -30.09 6.75 15.69
C LYS A 175 -29.64 5.79 16.79
N ALA A 176 -28.53 5.08 16.61
CA ALA A 176 -27.99 4.17 17.61
C ALA A 176 -27.33 4.91 18.80
N ASN A 177 -26.87 6.14 18.60
CA ASN A 177 -26.00 6.85 19.53
C ASN A 177 -26.55 8.20 20.01
N LEU A 178 -27.87 8.40 19.97
CA LEU A 178 -28.53 9.68 20.32
C LEU A 178 -28.08 10.25 21.68
N LYS A 179 -27.90 9.39 22.69
CA LYS A 179 -27.47 9.80 24.04
C LYS A 179 -26.06 10.39 24.11
N TYR A 180 -25.23 10.16 23.10
CA TYR A 180 -23.87 10.72 22.99
C TYR A 180 -23.83 11.98 22.11
N LEU A 181 -24.80 12.14 21.22
CA LEU A 181 -24.86 13.24 20.25
C LEU A 181 -25.73 14.41 20.73
N PHE A 182 -26.79 14.13 21.48
CA PHE A 182 -27.77 15.12 21.94
C PHE A 182 -27.87 15.12 23.46
N HIS A 183 -28.07 16.30 24.05
CA HIS A 183 -28.32 16.38 25.49
C HIS A 183 -29.70 15.79 25.82
N GLU A 184 -30.68 16.11 24.97
CA GLU A 184 -32.02 15.56 25.02
C GLU A 184 -32.38 14.91 23.68
N VAL A 185 -32.86 13.66 23.72
CA VAL A 185 -33.21 12.89 22.51
C VAL A 185 -34.28 13.58 21.66
N SER A 186 -35.11 14.44 22.27
CA SER A 186 -36.12 15.26 21.59
C SER A 186 -35.54 16.29 20.60
N GLU A 187 -34.25 16.60 20.69
CA GLU A 187 -33.54 17.48 19.76
C GLU A 187 -33.28 16.83 18.39
N TYR A 188 -33.41 15.50 18.31
CA TYR A 188 -33.15 14.78 17.06
C TYR A 188 -34.37 14.80 16.13
N GLU A 189 -34.22 15.50 15.01
CA GLU A 189 -35.26 15.65 13.98
C GLU A 189 -35.29 14.50 12.96
N GLY A 190 -34.36 13.54 13.06
CA GLY A 190 -34.23 12.43 12.13
C GLY A 190 -33.19 12.67 11.02
N GLY A 191 -32.55 11.58 10.57
CA GLY A 191 -31.63 11.61 9.43
C GLY A 191 -30.15 11.55 9.82
N PRO A 192 -29.25 11.69 8.85
CA PRO A 192 -27.83 11.87 9.11
C PRO A 192 -27.56 13.23 9.78
N VAL A 193 -26.38 13.38 10.37
CA VAL A 193 -25.90 14.62 10.99
C VAL A 193 -24.61 15.06 10.31
N PHE A 194 -24.52 16.35 10.01
CA PHE A 194 -23.35 17.01 9.44
C PHE A 194 -22.74 17.91 10.52
N LEU A 195 -21.45 17.76 10.75
CA LEU A 195 -20.74 18.35 11.89
C LEU A 195 -19.74 19.39 11.35
N PRO A 196 -19.79 20.65 11.86
CA PRO A 196 -18.82 21.68 11.48
C PRO A 196 -17.43 21.40 12.08
N GLU A 197 -16.42 22.15 11.66
CA GLU A 197 -15.03 22.04 12.13
C GLU A 197 -14.92 22.01 13.67
N ASP A 198 -15.61 22.91 14.37
CA ASP A 198 -15.58 23.01 15.85
C ASP A 198 -16.67 22.17 16.55
N PHE A 199 -17.13 21.06 15.96
CA PHE A 199 -18.24 20.29 16.55
C PHE A 199 -17.93 19.71 17.94
N TYR A 200 -16.65 19.44 18.26
CA TYR A 200 -16.28 18.99 19.60
C TYR A 200 -16.70 20.02 20.66
N GLY A 201 -16.59 21.32 20.35
CA GLY A 201 -17.03 22.42 21.20
C GLY A 201 -18.55 22.58 21.26
N THR A 202 -19.27 22.24 20.18
CA THR A 202 -20.74 22.37 20.13
C THR A 202 -21.49 21.26 20.87
N LEU A 203 -20.90 20.07 20.96
CA LEU A 203 -21.48 18.96 21.73
C LEU A 203 -21.50 19.26 23.25
N CYS A 204 -22.55 18.79 23.95
CA CYS A 204 -22.76 19.10 25.37
C CYS A 204 -21.57 18.69 26.27
N GLN A 205 -20.99 19.66 26.97
CA GLN A 205 -19.81 19.50 27.84
C GLN A 205 -20.14 19.27 29.33
N CYS A 206 -21.39 18.93 29.68
CA CYS A 206 -21.74 18.71 31.09
C CYS A 206 -21.03 17.47 31.69
N GLU A 207 -20.99 17.39 33.02
CA GLU A 207 -20.35 16.30 33.78
C GLU A 207 -20.93 14.90 33.51
N ARG A 208 -22.05 14.81 32.78
CA ARG A 208 -22.63 13.55 32.33
C ARG A 208 -22.22 13.18 30.90
N CYS A 209 -22.28 14.13 29.96
CA CYS A 209 -22.15 13.86 28.53
C CYS A 209 -20.69 13.68 28.10
N LEU A 210 -19.79 14.54 28.55
CA LEU A 210 -18.37 14.45 28.16
C LEU A 210 -17.71 13.16 28.66
N PRO A 211 -17.83 12.76 29.95
CA PRO A 211 -17.23 11.51 30.41
C PRO A 211 -17.83 10.26 29.73
N ALA A 212 -19.13 10.29 29.41
CA ALA A 212 -19.77 9.20 28.68
C ALA A 212 -19.21 9.05 27.25
N ARG A 213 -18.97 10.16 26.55
CA ARG A 213 -18.31 10.16 25.23
C ARG A 213 -16.86 9.69 25.36
N GLN A 214 -16.07 10.25 26.27
CA GLN A 214 -14.66 9.86 26.46
C GLN A 214 -14.50 8.36 26.72
N LYS A 215 -15.46 7.75 27.43
CA LYS A 215 -15.43 6.32 27.76
C LYS A 215 -15.93 5.43 26.62
N ASP A 216 -17.10 5.75 26.07
CA ASP A 216 -17.82 4.82 25.19
C ASP A 216 -17.69 5.20 23.70
N MET A 217 -17.44 6.47 23.39
CA MET A 217 -17.40 7.04 22.04
C MET A 217 -16.26 8.09 21.93
N PRO A 218 -14.99 7.71 22.12
CA PRO A 218 -13.87 8.65 22.22
C PRO A 218 -13.70 9.53 20.97
N MET A 219 -14.06 9.02 19.78
CA MET A 219 -14.05 9.76 18.52
C MET A 219 -15.03 10.94 18.48
N LEU A 220 -16.00 11.01 19.39
CA LEU A 220 -16.91 12.15 19.56
C LEU A 220 -16.43 13.12 20.66
N ALA A 221 -15.31 12.81 21.32
CA ALA A 221 -14.75 13.60 22.42
C ALA A 221 -13.47 14.33 22.02
N ALA A 222 -12.67 13.74 21.12
CA ALA A 222 -11.46 14.34 20.58
C ALA A 222 -11.12 13.71 19.23
N GLU A 223 -10.28 14.42 18.48
CA GLU A 223 -9.65 13.89 17.26
C GLU A 223 -8.72 12.72 17.60
N GLU A 224 -8.65 11.74 16.71
CA GLU A 224 -7.83 10.55 16.87
C GLU A 224 -6.61 10.62 15.96
N ASP A 225 -5.44 10.35 16.54
CA ASP A 225 -4.21 10.24 15.76
C ASP A 225 -4.29 9.07 14.79
N ILE A 226 -3.97 9.36 13.52
CA ILE A 226 -3.83 8.35 12.47
C ILE A 226 -2.35 8.00 12.39
N TYR A 227 -2.01 6.73 12.60
CA TYR A 227 -0.67 6.24 12.40
C TYR A 227 -0.29 6.33 10.93
N LYS A 228 0.77 7.09 10.66
CA LYS A 228 1.44 7.17 9.37
C LYS A 228 2.85 6.59 9.55
N PRO A 229 3.33 5.69 8.66
CA PRO A 229 4.71 5.26 8.73
C PRO A 229 5.66 6.46 8.52
N PRO A 230 6.93 6.36 8.96
CA PRO A 230 7.92 7.40 8.70
C PRO A 230 8.02 7.73 7.20
N GLU A 231 8.21 8.99 6.86
CA GLU A 231 8.51 9.39 5.48
C GLU A 231 9.90 8.91 5.07
N ASP A 232 10.10 8.63 3.78
CA ASP A 232 11.43 8.31 3.26
C ASP A 232 12.30 9.58 3.29
N GLU A 233 13.35 9.62 4.12
CA GLU A 233 14.25 10.79 4.31
C GLU A 233 15.14 11.14 3.10
N GLU A 234 14.91 10.57 1.92
CA GLU A 234 15.70 10.80 0.70
C GLU A 234 14.80 11.23 -0.46
N LEU A 235 14.31 12.48 -0.41
CA LEU A 235 14.03 13.22 -1.63
C LEU A 235 15.38 13.76 -2.13
N PRO A 236 15.92 13.31 -3.28
CA PRO A 236 16.96 14.07 -3.93
C PRO A 236 16.36 15.43 -4.28
N ASP A 237 16.91 16.50 -3.69
CA ASP A 237 16.55 17.87 -4.04
C ASP A 237 16.65 18.03 -5.57
N GLU A 238 15.69 18.75 -6.16
CA GLU A 238 15.65 19.06 -7.60
C GLU A 238 16.89 19.87 -8.09
N ASP A 239 17.84 20.19 -7.21
CA ASP A 239 18.97 21.10 -7.44
C ASP A 239 20.34 20.59 -6.92
N SER A 240 20.51 19.31 -6.55
CA SER A 240 21.88 18.81 -6.28
C SER A 240 22.60 18.49 -7.59
N ASP A 241 23.52 19.40 -7.96
CA ASP A 241 24.40 19.33 -9.12
C ASP A 241 24.89 17.92 -9.48
N GLU A 242 24.89 17.65 -10.78
CA GLU A 242 25.53 16.53 -11.49
C GLU A 242 26.77 15.95 -10.77
N GLU A 243 26.64 14.77 -10.15
CA GLU A 243 27.78 13.84 -10.10
C GLU A 243 27.71 12.91 -11.32
N GLN A 244 28.41 13.34 -12.37
CA GLN A 244 28.84 12.47 -13.46
C GLN A 244 29.59 11.26 -12.87
N VAL A 245 28.95 10.08 -12.87
CA VAL A 245 29.67 8.81 -12.68
C VAL A 245 29.65 8.05 -14.00
N ASP A 246 30.73 8.25 -14.73
CA ASP A 246 31.07 7.68 -16.03
C ASP A 246 31.36 6.16 -15.89
N THR A 247 30.31 5.31 -15.92
CA THR A 247 30.42 3.83 -16.05
C THR A 247 29.29 3.16 -16.87
N GLU A 248 28.45 3.93 -17.57
CA GLU A 248 27.11 3.53 -18.04
C GLU A 248 27.02 2.43 -19.13
N THR A 249 28.10 2.04 -19.80
CA THR A 249 27.98 1.04 -20.91
C THR A 249 28.09 -0.41 -20.46
N VAL A 250 28.77 -0.70 -19.35
CA VAL A 250 28.98 -2.09 -18.88
C VAL A 250 27.81 -2.55 -18.01
N ASP A 251 27.28 -1.66 -17.17
CA ASP A 251 26.17 -1.99 -16.28
C ASP A 251 24.87 -2.20 -17.07
N SER A 252 24.66 -1.41 -18.13
CA SER A 252 23.50 -1.51 -19.03
C SER A 252 23.40 -2.86 -19.78
N ILE A 253 24.51 -3.40 -20.29
CA ILE A 253 24.56 -4.70 -20.99
C ILE A 253 24.29 -5.86 -20.01
N VAL A 254 24.79 -5.73 -18.78
CA VAL A 254 24.55 -6.70 -17.72
C VAL A 254 23.08 -6.67 -17.32
N THR A 255 22.46 -5.50 -17.11
CA THR A 255 21.02 -5.39 -16.78
C THR A 255 20.08 -5.89 -17.87
N GLN A 256 20.36 -5.65 -19.15
CA GLN A 256 19.49 -6.13 -20.24
C GLN A 256 19.43 -7.66 -20.30
N THR A 257 20.57 -8.33 -20.05
CA THR A 257 20.61 -9.80 -19.96
C THR A 257 20.02 -10.32 -18.64
N MET A 258 20.04 -9.52 -17.57
CA MET A 258 19.35 -9.82 -16.30
C MET A 258 17.84 -9.91 -16.45
N ASP A 259 17.24 -8.99 -17.20
CA ASP A 259 15.77 -8.96 -17.37
C ASP A 259 15.25 -10.14 -18.21
N GLU A 260 15.98 -10.53 -19.26
CA GLU A 260 15.61 -11.72 -20.05
C GLU A 260 15.78 -13.01 -19.25
N THR A 261 16.79 -13.07 -18.37
CA THR A 261 17.05 -14.26 -17.55
C THR A 261 16.04 -14.38 -16.41
N MET A 262 15.62 -13.27 -15.79
CA MET A 262 14.59 -13.26 -14.75
C MET A 262 13.22 -13.71 -15.29
N LYS A 263 12.86 -13.32 -16.53
CA LYS A 263 11.66 -13.81 -17.22
C LYS A 263 11.65 -15.33 -17.46
N LEU A 264 12.82 -15.97 -17.50
CA LEU A 264 12.96 -17.42 -17.59
C LEU A 264 12.93 -18.08 -16.21
N ILE A 265 13.50 -17.43 -15.19
CA ILE A 265 13.49 -17.88 -13.79
C ILE A 265 12.07 -17.90 -13.22
N ASP A 266 11.22 -16.95 -13.59
CA ASP A 266 9.79 -16.92 -13.21
C ASP A 266 8.99 -18.14 -13.68
N LYS A 267 9.51 -18.89 -14.65
CA LYS A 267 8.89 -20.11 -15.18
C LYS A 267 9.36 -21.38 -14.45
N LEU A 268 10.26 -21.28 -13.48
CA LEU A 268 10.81 -22.41 -12.74
C LEU A 268 10.10 -22.62 -11.39
N PRO A 269 10.02 -23.87 -10.89
CA PRO A 269 9.54 -24.16 -9.55
C PRO A 269 10.31 -23.36 -8.48
N ARG A 270 9.60 -22.78 -7.51
CA ARG A 270 10.10 -21.79 -6.54
C ARG A 270 11.43 -22.15 -5.85
N VAL A 271 11.67 -23.42 -5.53
CA VAL A 271 12.93 -23.86 -4.89
C VAL A 271 14.10 -23.79 -5.89
N GLN A 272 13.89 -24.19 -7.14
CA GLN A 272 14.88 -24.08 -8.22
C GLN A 272 15.08 -22.63 -8.67
N ALA A 273 14.03 -21.80 -8.57
CA ALA A 273 14.14 -20.36 -8.80
C ALA A 273 15.03 -19.68 -7.75
N ILE A 274 14.92 -20.03 -6.47
CA ILE A 274 15.77 -19.48 -5.40
C ILE A 274 17.24 -19.90 -5.57
N GLU A 275 17.51 -21.18 -5.82
CA GLU A 275 18.87 -21.66 -6.13
C GLU A 275 19.42 -21.02 -7.41
N GLY A 276 18.55 -20.81 -8.42
CA GLY A 276 18.85 -20.12 -9.66
C GLY A 276 19.22 -18.66 -9.46
N VAL A 277 18.47 -17.92 -8.63
CA VAL A 277 18.73 -16.51 -8.30
C VAL A 277 20.07 -16.35 -7.59
N HIS A 278 20.38 -17.22 -6.61
CA HIS A 278 21.68 -17.17 -5.92
C HIS A 278 22.85 -17.55 -6.83
N ALA A 279 22.71 -18.58 -7.67
CA ALA A 279 23.74 -18.96 -8.65
C ALA A 279 23.95 -17.89 -9.73
N TYR A 280 22.89 -17.16 -10.08
CA TYR A 280 22.92 -16.07 -11.04
C TYR A 280 23.55 -14.80 -10.47
N ALA A 281 23.26 -14.44 -9.22
CA ALA A 281 23.91 -13.33 -8.52
C ALA A 281 25.44 -13.53 -8.42
N ALA A 282 25.87 -14.75 -8.05
CA ALA A 282 27.29 -15.09 -8.04
C ALA A 282 27.92 -15.02 -9.44
N LEU A 283 27.21 -15.47 -10.48
CA LEU A 283 27.69 -15.36 -11.87
C LEU A 283 27.83 -13.90 -12.31
N LYS A 284 26.91 -13.02 -11.91
CA LYS A 284 26.97 -11.57 -12.18
C LYS A 284 28.24 -10.96 -11.56
N ASP A 285 28.48 -11.23 -10.28
CA ASP A 285 29.64 -10.67 -9.57
C ASP A 285 30.97 -11.15 -10.18
N ASP A 286 31.03 -12.42 -10.58
CA ASP A 286 32.20 -13.01 -11.22
C ASP A 286 32.44 -12.43 -12.63
N LEU A 287 31.37 -12.22 -13.40
CA LEU A 287 31.46 -11.62 -14.73
C LEU A 287 31.87 -10.13 -14.65
N LEU A 288 31.32 -9.38 -13.71
CA LEU A 288 31.73 -7.98 -13.46
C LEU A 288 33.20 -7.91 -13.04
N SER A 289 33.64 -8.84 -12.19
CA SER A 289 35.04 -8.92 -11.77
C SER A 289 35.98 -9.25 -12.94
N PHE A 290 35.54 -10.10 -13.88
CA PHE A 290 36.28 -10.42 -15.09
C PHE A 290 36.36 -9.25 -16.08
N LEU A 291 35.30 -8.46 -16.22
CA LEU A 291 35.24 -7.37 -17.20
C LEU A 291 35.88 -6.06 -16.70
N LYS A 292 35.96 -5.84 -15.38
CA LYS A 292 36.57 -4.64 -14.77
C LYS A 292 37.97 -4.30 -15.33
N PRO A 293 38.93 -5.24 -15.46
CA PRO A 293 40.26 -4.95 -16.00
C PRO A 293 40.26 -4.50 -17.48
N PHE A 294 39.29 -4.95 -18.28
CA PHE A 294 39.16 -4.54 -19.69
C PHE A 294 38.68 -3.09 -19.80
N ALA A 295 37.75 -2.70 -18.93
CA ALA A 295 37.28 -1.33 -18.80
C ALA A 295 38.43 -0.38 -18.35
N SER A 296 39.21 -0.77 -17.35
CA SER A 296 40.33 0.06 -16.86
C SER A 296 41.51 0.16 -17.83
N SER A 297 41.64 -0.77 -18.77
CA SER A 297 42.73 -0.80 -19.76
C SER A 297 42.31 -0.38 -21.16
N ASN A 298 41.05 0.05 -21.34
CA ASN A 298 40.42 0.39 -22.61
C ASN A 298 40.65 -0.67 -23.71
N LYS A 299 40.60 -1.95 -23.32
CA LYS A 299 40.77 -3.08 -24.24
C LYS A 299 39.43 -3.59 -24.72
N VAL A 300 39.33 -3.83 -26.02
CA VAL A 300 38.13 -4.44 -26.63
C VAL A 300 37.99 -5.87 -26.15
N VAL A 301 36.82 -6.19 -25.59
CA VAL A 301 36.44 -7.56 -25.22
C VAL A 301 36.03 -8.31 -26.48
N THR A 302 36.70 -9.42 -26.77
CA THR A 302 36.41 -10.27 -27.92
C THR A 302 35.51 -11.44 -27.54
N LYS A 303 34.95 -12.12 -28.55
CA LYS A 303 34.11 -13.31 -28.34
C LYS A 303 34.92 -14.43 -27.68
N GLU A 304 36.21 -14.51 -27.99
CA GLU A 304 37.15 -15.47 -27.44
C GLU A 304 37.39 -15.22 -25.94
N ASP A 305 37.45 -13.96 -25.51
CA ASP A 305 37.61 -13.59 -24.09
C ASP A 305 36.39 -14.06 -23.27
N VAL A 306 35.18 -13.78 -23.75
CA VAL A 306 33.93 -14.23 -23.11
C VAL A 306 33.84 -15.76 -23.10
N ALA A 307 34.20 -16.42 -24.21
CA ALA A 307 34.21 -17.88 -24.28
C ALA A 307 35.21 -18.50 -23.28
N SER A 308 36.37 -17.87 -23.08
CA SER A 308 37.38 -18.32 -22.11
C SER A 308 36.90 -18.20 -20.66
N PHE A 309 36.23 -17.11 -20.30
CA PHE A 309 35.63 -16.91 -18.97
C PHE A 309 34.68 -18.05 -18.60
N PHE A 310 33.73 -18.36 -19.50
CA PHE A 310 32.78 -19.46 -19.25
C PHE A 310 33.47 -20.83 -19.26
N ALA A 311 34.50 -21.03 -20.09
CA ALA A 311 35.25 -22.30 -20.14
C ALA A 311 36.13 -22.54 -18.90
N GLU A 312 36.64 -21.49 -18.25
CA GLU A 312 37.36 -21.59 -16.97
C GLU A 312 36.39 -21.85 -15.81
N ARG A 313 35.29 -21.11 -15.74
CA ARG A 313 34.24 -21.32 -14.72
C ARG A 313 33.64 -22.73 -14.74
N MET A 314 33.45 -23.31 -15.92
CA MET A 314 32.95 -24.69 -16.06
C MET A 314 33.99 -25.74 -15.62
N ARG A 315 35.30 -25.43 -15.75
CA ARG A 315 36.39 -26.29 -15.26
C ARG A 315 36.53 -26.26 -13.74
N ASP A 316 36.32 -25.11 -13.10
CA ASP A 316 36.36 -24.97 -11.64
C ASP A 316 35.16 -25.60 -10.93
N ARG A 317 34.00 -25.70 -11.59
CA ARG A 317 32.82 -26.43 -11.08
C ARG A 317 32.90 -27.96 -11.22
N SER A 318 33.90 -28.49 -11.94
CA SER A 318 34.05 -29.92 -12.23
C SER A 318 35.12 -30.62 -11.35
N LYS A 319 35.67 -29.92 -10.35
CA LYS A 319 36.57 -30.45 -9.31
C LYS A 319 35.84 -30.55 -7.98
#